data_AF-A0A2R6P186-F1
#
_entry.id   AF-A0A2R6P186-F1
#
_cell.length_a   1.000
_cell.length_b   1.000
_cell.length_c   1.000
_cell.angle_alpha   90.00
_cell.angle_beta   90.00
_cell.angle_gamma   90.00
#
_symmetry.space_group_name_H-M   'P 1'
#
loop_
_entity.id
_entity.type
_entity.pdbx_description
1 polymer ?
#
loop_
_entity_poly.entity_id
_entity_poly.type
_entity_poly.pdbx_seq_one_letter_code
_entity_poly.pdbx_strand_id
1 'polypeptide(L)'
;MPLVKVQSFMAQLDATAEKCGYSTYSAKHVTYPPKGKLPLPGQSVDADPGCEVQGPILDAALMVNPAFNVYRIFDTFPILWDVLGFPGTFPQIQVAPVYFDREDVKKAIHAPVDVSWTECGEDEAGVFAGAIGDTSLPSAYSVLPSVIEKSERSVIVHGLADFVLFTEGTRIIIQK
;
A
#
# COMPACT_ATOMS: atom_id res chain seq x y z
N MET A 1 -5.01 -27.99 -8.36
CA MET A 1 -4.83 -26.52 -8.35
C MET A 1 -4.71 -26.08 -9.81
N PRO A 2 -5.70 -25.41 -10.41
CA PRO A 2 -5.55 -24.97 -11.78
C PRO A 2 -4.51 -23.87 -11.79
N LEU A 3 -3.41 -24.10 -12.52
CA LEU A 3 -2.45 -23.06 -12.88
C LEU A 3 -3.24 -21.86 -13.39
N VAL A 4 -3.16 -20.71 -12.72
CA VAL A 4 -3.52 -19.44 -13.34
C VAL A 4 -2.74 -19.42 -14.65
N LYS A 5 -3.44 -19.53 -15.77
CA LYS A 5 -2.80 -19.34 -17.07
C LYS A 5 -2.47 -17.85 -17.10
N VAL A 6 -1.22 -17.51 -16.78
CA VAL A 6 -0.74 -16.13 -16.65
C VAL A 6 -1.26 -15.27 -17.80
N GLN A 7 -1.26 -15.82 -19.02
CA GLN A 7 -1.76 -15.13 -20.20
C GLN A 7 -3.27 -14.79 -20.18
N SER A 8 -4.13 -15.68 -19.67
CA SER A 8 -5.56 -15.35 -19.54
C SER A 8 -5.83 -14.36 -18.41
N PHE A 9 -5.03 -14.40 -17.35
CA PHE A 9 -5.14 -13.43 -16.26
C PHE A 9 -4.66 -12.04 -16.69
N MET A 10 -3.51 -11.95 -17.36
CA MET A 10 -3.04 -10.68 -17.93
C MET A 10 -4.06 -10.10 -18.92
N ALA A 11 -4.65 -10.93 -19.79
CA ALA A 11 -5.71 -10.47 -20.70
C ALA A 11 -6.97 -9.97 -19.96
N GLN A 12 -7.32 -10.56 -18.82
CA GLN A 12 -8.39 -10.07 -17.96
C GLN A 12 -8.03 -8.70 -17.36
N LEU A 13 -6.80 -8.52 -16.89
CA LEU A 13 -6.34 -7.23 -16.36
C LEU A 13 -6.36 -6.14 -17.44
N ASP A 14 -5.89 -6.44 -18.66
CA ASP A 14 -5.93 -5.52 -19.79
C ASP A 14 -7.39 -5.11 -20.11
N ALA A 15 -8.31 -6.08 -20.15
CA ALA A 15 -9.73 -5.81 -20.38
C ALA A 15 -10.36 -4.95 -19.28
N THR A 16 -10.00 -5.19 -18.01
CA THR A 16 -10.44 -4.36 -16.87
C THR A 16 -9.87 -2.95 -16.97
N ALA A 17 -8.57 -2.81 -17.28
CA ALA A 17 -7.92 -1.51 -17.44
C ALA A 17 -8.56 -0.68 -18.54
N GLU A 18 -8.90 -1.27 -19.69
CA GLU A 18 -9.63 -0.59 -20.77
C GLU A 18 -11.03 -0.18 -20.32
N LYS A 19 -11.80 -1.10 -19.73
CA LYS A 19 -13.16 -0.84 -19.24
C LYS A 19 -13.20 0.29 -18.21
N CYS A 20 -12.22 0.34 -17.32
CA CYS A 20 -12.11 1.30 -16.23
C CYS A 20 -11.34 2.57 -16.63
N GLY A 21 -10.91 2.69 -17.89
CA GLY A 21 -10.22 3.87 -18.41
C GLY A 21 -8.78 4.07 -17.92
N TYR A 22 -8.16 3.05 -17.33
CA TYR A 22 -6.81 3.13 -16.77
C TYR A 22 -5.71 3.08 -17.84
N SER A 23 -5.92 2.34 -18.92
CA SER A 23 -4.89 2.08 -19.95
C SER A 23 -4.26 3.34 -20.55
N THR A 24 -5.03 4.42 -20.66
CA THR A 24 -4.56 5.70 -21.24
C THR A 24 -4.43 6.81 -20.22
N TYR A 25 -4.79 6.56 -18.96
CA TYR A 25 -4.95 7.57 -17.93
C TYR A 25 -3.63 8.31 -17.66
N SER A 26 -2.55 7.56 -17.38
CA SER A 26 -1.25 8.16 -17.14
C SER A 26 -0.73 8.94 -18.34
N ALA A 27 -0.85 8.40 -19.55
CA ALA A 27 -0.37 9.04 -20.77
C ALA A 27 -1.10 10.36 -21.05
N LYS A 28 -2.38 10.45 -20.66
CA LYS A 28 -3.23 11.64 -20.86
C LYS A 28 -3.00 12.72 -19.80
N HIS A 29 -2.76 12.31 -18.54
CA HIS A 29 -2.80 13.23 -17.39
C HIS A 29 -1.43 13.55 -16.78
N VAL A 30 -0.41 12.71 -16.97
CA VAL A 30 0.93 12.97 -16.44
C VAL A 30 1.69 13.88 -17.39
N THR A 31 1.82 15.16 -17.04
CA THR A 31 2.49 16.18 -17.86
C THR A 31 3.36 17.09 -17.00
N TYR A 32 4.53 17.46 -17.52
CA TYR A 32 5.45 18.35 -16.79
C TYR A 32 5.68 19.63 -17.60
N PRO A 33 5.31 20.81 -17.06
CA PRO A 33 4.63 21.04 -15.78
C PRO A 33 3.16 20.56 -15.79
N PRO A 34 2.57 20.24 -14.62
CA PRO A 34 1.17 19.84 -14.52
C PRO A 34 0.21 20.92 -15.04
N LYS A 35 -0.91 20.49 -15.63
CA LYS A 35 -1.89 21.40 -16.28
C LYS A 35 -3.04 21.82 -15.37
N GLY A 36 -3.15 21.27 -14.17
CA GLY A 36 -4.29 21.46 -13.27
C GLY A 36 -4.82 20.13 -12.75
N LYS A 37 -5.62 20.24 -11.68
CA LYS A 37 -6.01 19.12 -10.80
C LYS A 37 -6.25 17.83 -11.56
N LEU A 38 -5.58 16.78 -11.10
CA LEU A 38 -5.76 15.44 -11.61
C LEU A 38 -7.26 15.05 -11.53
N PRO A 39 -7.92 14.75 -12.67
CA PRO A 39 -9.32 14.35 -12.65
C PRO A 39 -9.43 12.91 -12.16
N LEU A 40 -10.38 12.60 -11.27
CA LEU A 40 -10.61 11.23 -10.83
C LEU A 40 -10.97 10.33 -12.03
N PRO A 41 -10.46 9.09 -12.10
CA PRO A 41 -10.87 8.14 -13.14
C PRO A 41 -12.33 7.71 -12.99
N GLY A 42 -12.87 7.76 -11.77
CA GLY A 42 -14.29 7.52 -11.45
C GLY A 42 -14.94 8.74 -10.80
N GLN A 43 -15.99 8.50 -10.01
CA GLN A 43 -16.73 9.57 -9.30
C GLN A 43 -16.26 9.78 -7.86
N SER A 44 -15.41 8.89 -7.33
CA SER A 44 -14.85 8.98 -5.98
C SER A 44 -13.33 8.71 -6.00
N VAL A 45 -12.72 8.83 -4.82
CA VAL A 45 -11.30 8.49 -4.60
C VAL A 45 -11.09 6.98 -4.43
N ASP A 46 -12.17 6.21 -4.37
CA ASP A 46 -12.17 4.75 -4.34
C ASP A 46 -12.33 4.18 -5.75
N ALA A 47 -11.89 2.94 -5.95
CA ALA A 47 -12.11 2.25 -7.20
C ALA A 47 -13.60 1.96 -7.41
N ASP A 48 -14.10 2.20 -8.61
CA ASP A 48 -15.46 1.80 -9.00
C ASP A 48 -15.61 0.26 -8.89
N PRO A 49 -16.82 -0.27 -8.65
CA PRO A 49 -17.05 -1.71 -8.56
C PRO A 49 -16.51 -2.48 -9.78
N GLY A 50 -15.60 -3.41 -9.51
CA GLY A 50 -14.94 -4.22 -10.54
C GLY A 50 -13.75 -3.56 -11.23
N CYS A 51 -13.28 -2.41 -10.73
CA CYS A 51 -12.07 -1.74 -11.18
C CYS A 51 -10.90 -1.82 -10.17
N GLU A 52 -11.13 -2.39 -9.00
CA GLU A 52 -10.06 -2.77 -8.07
C GLU A 52 -9.30 -3.98 -8.66
N VAL A 53 -8.01 -3.81 -8.95
CA VAL A 53 -7.16 -4.84 -9.59
C VAL A 53 -6.00 -5.30 -8.71
N GLN A 54 -5.66 -4.57 -7.64
CA GLN A 54 -4.55 -4.87 -6.75
C GLN A 54 -4.80 -6.19 -6.01
N GLY A 55 -6.01 -6.41 -5.47
CA GLY A 55 -6.38 -7.62 -4.75
C GLY A 55 -6.19 -8.90 -5.59
N PRO A 56 -6.83 -9.00 -6.77
CA PRO A 56 -6.63 -10.14 -7.66
C PRO A 56 -5.17 -10.37 -8.09
N ILE A 57 -4.40 -9.31 -8.27
CA ILE A 57 -2.97 -9.42 -8.58
C ILE A 57 -2.18 -9.96 -7.38
N LEU A 58 -2.49 -9.50 -6.16
CA LEU A 58 -1.88 -10.01 -4.92
C LEU A 58 -2.14 -11.50 -4.76
N ASP A 59 -3.39 -11.94 -4.93
CA ASP A 59 -3.77 -13.35 -4.85
C ASP A 59 -2.99 -14.19 -5.86
N ALA A 60 -2.92 -13.73 -7.11
CA ALA A 60 -2.16 -14.42 -8.15
C ALA A 60 -0.65 -14.45 -7.85
N ALA A 61 -0.09 -13.36 -7.33
CA ALA A 61 1.32 -13.29 -6.95
C ALA A 61 1.65 -14.28 -5.83
N LEU A 62 0.80 -14.38 -4.81
CA LEU A 62 0.96 -15.32 -3.70
C LEU A 62 0.80 -16.79 -4.11
N MET A 63 -0.03 -17.08 -5.11
CA MET A 63 -0.12 -18.43 -5.68
C MET A 63 1.18 -18.87 -6.36
N VAL A 64 1.93 -17.94 -6.93
CA VAL A 64 3.22 -18.21 -7.61
C VAL A 64 4.38 -18.17 -6.61
N ASN A 65 4.38 -17.20 -5.71
CA ASN A 65 5.41 -16.97 -4.70
C ASN A 65 4.75 -16.78 -3.33
N PRO A 66 4.65 -17.84 -2.51
CA PRO A 66 4.08 -17.74 -1.16
C PRO A 66 4.86 -16.82 -0.21
N ALA A 67 6.09 -16.42 -0.55
CA ALA A 67 6.89 -15.43 0.18
C ALA A 67 6.79 -14.02 -0.41
N PHE A 68 5.85 -13.76 -1.33
CA PHE A 68 5.67 -12.44 -1.94
C PHE A 68 5.42 -11.39 -0.87
N ASN A 69 6.19 -10.31 -0.91
CA ASN A 69 6.12 -9.19 0.01
C ASN A 69 5.54 -7.96 -0.70
N VAL A 70 4.35 -7.50 -0.29
CA VAL A 70 3.71 -6.30 -0.87
C VAL A 70 4.54 -5.03 -0.69
N TYR A 71 5.42 -4.98 0.31
CA TYR A 71 6.31 -3.84 0.54
C TYR A 71 7.60 -3.90 -0.30
N ARG A 72 7.93 -5.08 -0.87
CA ARG A 72 9.09 -5.31 -1.73
C ARG A 72 8.87 -6.52 -2.64
N ILE A 73 8.33 -6.30 -3.84
CA ILE A 73 7.85 -7.37 -4.74
C ILE A 73 8.89 -8.41 -5.19
N PHE A 74 10.18 -8.15 -4.98
CA PHE A 74 11.26 -9.06 -5.38
C PHE A 74 11.58 -10.11 -4.31
N ASP A 75 10.86 -10.12 -3.19
CA ASP A 75 11.15 -10.99 -2.06
C ASP A 75 10.67 -12.40 -2.36
N THR A 76 11.54 -13.37 -2.09
CA THR A 76 11.29 -14.79 -2.24
C THR A 76 11.78 -15.51 -0.99
N PHE A 77 11.57 -16.82 -0.92
CA PHE A 77 12.15 -17.61 0.16
C PHE A 77 13.70 -17.54 0.19
N PRO A 78 14.29 -17.62 1.39
CA PRO A 78 13.64 -17.65 2.70
C PRO A 78 13.10 -16.26 3.12
N ILE A 79 11.97 -16.23 3.84
CA ILE A 79 11.47 -15.00 4.46
C ILE A 79 12.48 -14.58 5.53
N LEU A 80 12.99 -13.35 5.41
CA LEU A 80 14.03 -12.82 6.29
C LEU A 80 13.50 -12.60 7.71
N TRP A 81 14.41 -12.60 8.68
CA TRP A 81 14.04 -12.36 10.07
C TRP A 81 13.61 -10.93 10.28
N ASP A 82 12.47 -10.77 10.94
CA ASP A 82 11.99 -9.49 11.44
C ASP A 82 11.81 -9.53 12.95
N VAL A 83 12.42 -8.54 13.62
CA VAL A 83 12.36 -8.35 15.07
C VAL A 83 10.98 -7.93 15.56
N LEU A 84 10.16 -7.40 14.64
CA LEU A 84 8.78 -6.97 14.86
C LEU A 84 7.78 -8.10 14.58
N GLY A 85 8.17 -9.17 13.90
CA GLY A 85 7.30 -10.32 13.64
C GLY A 85 6.29 -10.10 12.51
N PHE A 86 6.48 -9.10 11.65
CA PHE A 86 5.70 -8.84 10.43
C PHE A 86 6.65 -8.57 9.24
N PRO A 87 7.42 -9.57 8.78
CA PRO A 87 8.51 -9.38 7.82
C PRO A 87 8.08 -8.97 6.41
N GLY A 88 6.78 -8.94 6.10
CA GLY A 88 6.29 -8.67 4.76
C GLY A 88 4.77 -8.62 4.70
N THR A 89 4.16 -9.38 3.79
CA THR A 89 2.69 -9.35 3.58
C THR A 89 1.88 -9.83 4.78
N PHE A 90 2.44 -10.71 5.61
CA PHE A 90 1.73 -11.34 6.72
C PHE A 90 2.58 -11.34 8.00
N PRO A 91 1.95 -11.37 9.20
CA PRO A 91 2.65 -11.64 10.44
C PRO A 91 3.36 -13.00 10.37
N GLN A 92 4.63 -13.03 10.75
CA GLN A 92 5.40 -14.26 10.88
C GLN A 92 6.49 -14.10 11.93
N ILE A 93 6.26 -14.69 13.11
CA ILE A 93 7.21 -14.68 14.21
C ILE A 93 8.16 -15.88 14.08
N GLN A 94 9.44 -15.61 13.78
CA GLN A 94 10.48 -16.65 13.78
C GLN A 94 11.08 -16.88 15.19
N VAL A 95 11.07 -15.87 16.06
CA VAL A 95 11.58 -15.93 17.44
C VAL A 95 10.60 -15.21 18.37
N ALA A 96 10.18 -15.88 19.43
CA ALA A 96 9.29 -15.33 20.46
C ALA A 96 10.00 -15.22 21.82
N PRO A 97 9.69 -14.20 22.64
CA PRO A 97 8.86 -13.03 22.30
C PRO A 97 9.56 -12.13 21.25
N VAL A 98 8.77 -11.40 20.46
CA VAL A 98 9.30 -10.36 19.55
C VAL A 98 10.02 -9.28 20.34
N TYR A 99 10.89 -8.49 19.72
CA TYR A 99 11.86 -7.66 20.45
C TYR A 99 11.21 -6.73 21.48
N PHE A 100 10.14 -6.04 21.08
CA PHE A 100 9.42 -5.13 21.96
C PHE A 100 8.48 -5.83 22.95
N ASP A 101 8.24 -7.12 22.77
CA ASP A 101 7.42 -7.91 23.69
C ASP A 101 8.23 -8.59 24.81
N ARG A 102 9.57 -8.53 24.74
CA ARG A 102 10.46 -9.00 25.80
C ARG A 102 10.31 -8.20 27.10
N GLU A 103 10.20 -8.90 28.23
CA GLU A 103 10.04 -8.26 29.55
C GLU A 103 11.20 -7.32 29.93
N ASP A 104 12.44 -7.71 29.63
CA ASP A 104 13.62 -6.88 29.91
C ASP A 104 13.64 -5.60 29.06
N VAL A 105 13.21 -5.68 27.80
CA VAL A 105 13.04 -4.52 26.91
C VAL A 105 11.92 -3.61 27.42
N LYS A 106 10.75 -4.17 27.77
CA LYS A 106 9.63 -3.40 28.34
C LYS A 106 10.03 -2.63 29.58
N LYS A 107 10.72 -3.30 30.53
CA LYS A 107 11.24 -2.66 31.75
C LYS A 107 12.22 -1.52 31.43
N ALA A 108 13.11 -1.72 30.46
CA ALA A 108 14.12 -0.72 30.10
C ALA A 108 13.52 0.55 29.47
N ILE A 109 12.41 0.44 28.73
CA ILE A 109 11.69 1.58 28.13
C ILE A 109 10.50 2.07 28.96
N HIS A 110 10.31 1.51 30.17
CA HIS A 110 9.16 1.76 31.04
C HIS A 110 7.79 1.48 30.38
N ALA A 111 7.71 0.48 29.49
CA ALA A 111 6.45 0.00 28.94
C ALA A 111 5.74 -0.96 29.92
N PRO A 112 4.39 -1.03 29.91
CA PRO A 112 3.65 -1.99 30.72
C PRO A 112 4.05 -3.44 30.40
N VAL A 113 4.41 -4.21 31.42
CA VAL A 113 4.88 -5.60 31.24
C VAL A 113 3.75 -6.59 30.93
N ASP A 114 2.51 -6.19 31.22
CA ASP A 114 1.28 -6.97 31.10
C ASP A 114 0.49 -6.68 29.81
N VAL A 115 1.02 -5.84 28.92
CA VAL A 115 0.41 -5.53 27.62
C VAL A 115 1.26 -6.13 26.51
N SER A 116 0.66 -6.95 25.65
CA SER A 116 1.32 -7.50 24.47
C SER A 116 1.64 -6.40 23.46
N TRP A 117 2.82 -6.48 22.85
CA TRP A 117 3.18 -5.60 21.74
C TRP A 117 2.68 -6.19 20.41
N THR A 118 2.18 -5.32 19.53
CA THR A 118 1.88 -5.60 18.13
C THR A 118 2.39 -4.46 17.25
N GLU A 119 2.75 -4.74 16.00
CA GLU A 119 3.21 -3.72 15.05
C GLU A 119 2.07 -2.80 14.60
N CYS A 120 0.93 -3.40 14.29
CA CYS A 120 -0.29 -2.72 13.87
C CYS A 120 -1.35 -2.96 14.95
N GLY A 121 -2.08 -1.91 15.34
CA GLY A 121 -3.04 -1.95 16.44
C GLY A 121 -4.00 -3.13 16.36
N GLU A 122 -4.25 -3.75 17.51
CA GLU A 122 -5.22 -4.85 17.65
C GLU A 122 -6.62 -4.23 17.63
N ASP A 123 -7.32 -4.34 16.50
CA ASP A 123 -8.80 -4.35 16.35
C ASP A 123 -9.20 -3.96 14.93
N GLU A 124 -10.31 -4.52 14.43
CA GLU A 124 -10.96 -4.06 13.17
C GLU A 124 -11.38 -2.59 13.21
N ALA A 125 -11.41 -1.98 14.40
CA ALA A 125 -11.66 -0.55 14.60
C ALA A 125 -10.48 0.34 14.14
N GLY A 126 -9.27 -0.23 14.04
CA GLY A 126 -8.05 0.52 13.73
C GLY A 126 -7.72 1.58 14.79
N VAL A 127 -6.73 2.43 14.48
CA VAL A 127 -6.33 3.56 15.33
C VAL A 127 -7.22 4.80 15.15
N PHE A 128 -8.11 4.77 14.15
CA PHE A 128 -9.02 5.86 13.84
C PHE A 128 -10.35 5.65 14.55
N ALA A 129 -10.79 6.65 15.30
CA ALA A 129 -12.00 6.54 16.11
C ALA A 129 -13.28 6.44 15.25
N GLY A 130 -14.19 5.56 15.67
CA GLY A 130 -15.54 5.42 15.09
C GLY A 130 -15.65 4.29 14.06
N ALA A 131 -16.89 3.86 13.79
CA ALA A 131 -17.16 2.68 12.94
C ALA A 131 -16.78 2.85 11.45
N ILE A 132 -16.47 4.06 11.02
CA ILE A 132 -16.18 4.42 9.62
C ILE A 132 -14.68 4.77 9.45
N GLY A 133 -13.91 4.88 10.54
CA GLY A 133 -12.51 5.29 10.51
C GLY A 133 -12.29 6.75 10.09
N ASP A 134 -11.15 7.04 9.44
CA ASP A 134 -10.85 8.37 8.90
C ASP A 134 -11.79 8.71 7.73
N THR A 135 -12.45 9.87 7.81
CA THR A 135 -13.39 10.37 6.78
C THR A 135 -12.83 11.56 6.00
N SER A 136 -11.56 11.90 6.22
CA SER A 136 -10.88 12.98 5.52
C SER A 136 -10.68 12.64 4.05
N LEU A 137 -10.73 13.65 3.18
CA LEU A 137 -10.27 13.47 1.80
C LEU A 137 -8.78 13.13 1.80
N PRO A 138 -8.31 12.26 0.89
CA PRO A 138 -6.89 11.97 0.77
C PRO A 138 -6.09 13.26 0.62
N SER A 139 -5.02 13.38 1.39
CA SER A 139 -4.23 14.61 1.53
C SER A 139 -3.75 15.17 0.19
N ALA A 140 -3.54 14.30 -0.79
CA ALA A 140 -3.09 14.66 -2.11
C ALA A 140 -4.11 15.48 -2.93
N TYR A 141 -5.42 15.32 -2.66
CA TYR A 141 -6.49 16.11 -3.29
C TYR A 141 -6.82 17.41 -2.55
N SER A 142 -6.27 17.60 -1.34
CA SER A 142 -6.60 18.72 -0.46
C SER A 142 -5.35 19.54 -0.11
N VAL A 143 -4.56 19.07 0.85
CA VAL A 143 -3.52 19.85 1.52
C VAL A 143 -2.16 19.81 0.80
N LEU A 144 -1.82 18.69 0.16
CA LEU A 144 -0.49 18.46 -0.43
C LEU A 144 -0.11 19.52 -1.49
N PRO A 145 -1.00 19.94 -2.42
CA PRO A 145 -0.64 20.98 -3.38
C PRO A 145 -0.22 22.28 -2.70
N SER A 146 -0.92 22.70 -1.63
CA SER A 146 -0.55 23.90 -0.88
C SER A 146 0.76 23.74 -0.11
N VAL A 147 1.08 22.54 0.36
CA VAL A 147 2.37 22.26 1.03
C VAL A 147 3.51 22.40 0.03
N ILE A 148 3.36 21.84 -1.17
CA ILE A 148 4.37 21.94 -2.25
C ILE A 148 4.61 23.41 -2.65
N GLU A 149 3.54 24.21 -2.81
CA GLU A 149 3.68 25.59 -3.27
C GLU A 149 4.23 26.56 -2.22
N LYS A 150 3.97 26.30 -0.94
CA LYS A 150 4.30 27.23 0.15
C LYS A 150 5.56 26.85 0.93
N SER A 151 6.10 25.66 0.70
CA SER A 151 7.35 25.23 1.35
C SER A 151 8.56 25.68 0.53
N GLU A 152 9.66 26.02 1.21
CA GLU A 152 10.94 26.27 0.52
C GLU A 152 11.42 25.03 -0.25
N ARG A 153 11.13 23.85 0.30
CA ARG A 153 11.45 22.56 -0.31
C ARG A 153 10.47 21.49 0.14
N SER A 154 9.87 20.81 -0.82
CA SER A 154 9.13 19.56 -0.60
C SER A 154 9.82 18.43 -1.33
N VAL A 155 10.02 17.30 -0.65
CA VAL A 155 10.63 16.09 -1.23
C VAL A 155 9.62 14.96 -1.08
N ILE A 156 9.24 14.36 -2.19
CA ILE A 156 8.38 13.17 -2.25
C ILE A 156 9.26 12.03 -2.76
N VAL A 157 9.38 10.96 -1.97
CA VAL A 157 10.21 9.79 -2.28
C VAL A 157 9.33 8.56 -2.30
N HIS A 158 9.56 7.67 -3.27
CA HIS A 158 8.81 6.43 -3.42
C HIS A 158 9.75 5.26 -3.72
N GLY A 159 9.48 4.10 -3.12
CA GLY A 159 10.20 2.86 -3.39
C GLY A 159 9.68 2.17 -4.66
N LEU A 160 10.55 1.88 -5.63
CA LEU A 160 10.13 1.31 -6.92
C LEU A 160 9.53 -0.10 -6.85
N ALA A 161 9.73 -0.81 -5.74
CA ALA A 161 9.30 -2.19 -5.54
C ALA A 161 8.08 -2.32 -4.63
N ASP A 162 7.40 -1.21 -4.31
CA ASP A 162 6.20 -1.19 -3.48
C ASP A 162 4.95 -1.55 -4.31
N PHE A 163 4.16 -2.49 -3.79
CA PHE A 163 2.90 -2.95 -4.35
C PHE A 163 1.69 -2.45 -3.56
N VAL A 164 1.87 -1.94 -2.35
CA VAL A 164 0.82 -1.27 -1.58
C VAL A 164 0.55 0.10 -2.20
N LEU A 165 1.63 0.85 -2.44
CA LEU A 165 1.58 2.13 -3.13
C LEU A 165 2.48 2.08 -4.36
N PHE A 166 1.92 2.33 -5.54
CA PHE A 166 2.69 2.26 -6.78
C PHE A 166 3.43 3.56 -7.07
N THR A 167 4.68 3.46 -7.54
CA THR A 167 5.47 4.65 -7.93
C THR A 167 4.78 5.48 -9.01
N GLU A 168 4.15 4.84 -10.00
CA GLU A 168 3.39 5.57 -11.03
C GLU A 168 2.16 6.27 -10.43
N GLY A 169 1.54 5.69 -9.39
CA GLY A 169 0.48 6.37 -8.62
C GLY A 169 0.98 7.64 -7.95
N THR A 170 2.14 7.59 -7.30
CA THR A 170 2.80 8.77 -6.73
C THR A 170 3.15 9.81 -7.79
N ARG A 171 3.64 9.39 -8.96
CA ARG A 171 3.95 10.29 -10.08
C ARG A 171 2.71 10.96 -10.68
N ILE A 172 1.59 10.26 -10.70
CA ILE A 172 0.28 10.74 -11.16
C ILE A 172 -0.34 11.71 -10.15
N ILE A 173 -0.28 11.41 -8.86
CA ILE A 173 -1.00 12.22 -7.86
C ILE A 173 -0.34 13.58 -7.60
N ILE A 174 0.97 13.72 -7.89
CA ILE A 174 1.68 15.00 -7.80
C ILE A 174 1.41 15.93 -9.00
N GLN A 175 0.61 15.48 -9.98
CA GLN A 175 0.11 16.37 -11.02
C GLN A 175 -0.86 17.36 -10.34
N LYS A 176 -0.42 18.61 -10.14
CA LYS A 176 -1.20 19.69 -9.51
C LYS A 176 -2.54 19.87 -10.15
#